data_AF-A0ABD5DUB3-F1
#
_entry.id   AF-A0ABD5DUB3-F1
#
_cell.length_a   1.000
_cell.length_b   1.000
_cell.length_c   1.000
_cell.angle_alpha   90.00
_cell.angle_beta   90.00
_cell.angle_gamma   90.00
#
_symmetry.space_group_name_H-M   'P 1'
#
loop_
_entity.id
_entity.type
_entity.pdbx_description
1 polymer ?
#
loop_
_entity_poly.entity_id
_entity_poly.type
_entity_poly.pdbx_seq_one_letter_code
_entity_poly.pdbx_strand_id
1 'polypeptide(L)'
;QQQRKRLHQITLVATFGGLLFGYDTGVINGAFSSLKQYMALTPTTEGLVMSVLLVGAALGSVFGGKFADYFGRRKYLLFLSFVFLIGALLSAAAPDITTL
;
A
#
# COMPACT_ATOMS: atom_id res chain seq x y z
N GLN A 1 -27.57 7.48 20.97
CA GLN A 1 -26.15 7.26 21.36
C GLN A 1 -25.40 6.23 20.51
N GLN A 2 -26.04 5.13 20.06
CA GLN A 2 -25.45 4.11 19.18
C GLN A 2 -24.79 4.67 17.89
N GLN A 3 -25.46 5.63 17.23
CA GLN A 3 -25.00 6.25 15.98
C GLN A 3 -23.71 7.07 16.15
N ARG A 4 -23.57 7.83 17.26
CA ARG A 4 -22.34 8.58 17.58
C ARG A 4 -21.15 7.67 17.86
N LYS A 5 -21.36 6.52 18.53
CA LYS A 5 -20.30 5.53 18.78
C LYS A 5 -19.81 4.89 17.47
N ARG A 6 -20.72 4.55 16.55
CA ARG A 6 -20.37 4.02 15.22
C ARG A 6 -19.60 5.03 14.37
N LEU A 7 -20.04 6.29 14.34
CA LEU A 7 -19.34 7.35 13.60
C LEU A 7 -17.92 7.55 14.14
N HIS A 8 -17.73 7.61 15.46
CA HIS A 8 -16.38 7.68 16.04
C HIS A 8 -15.49 6.51 15.64
N GLN A 9 -16.01 5.28 15.64
CA GLN A 9 -15.26 4.11 15.21
C GLN A 9 -14.86 4.19 13.73
N ILE A 10 -15.78 4.61 12.86
CA ILE A 10 -15.51 4.76 11.42
C ILE A 10 -14.46 5.85 11.19
N THR A 11 -14.59 7.00 11.86
CA THR A 11 -13.61 8.10 11.74
C THR A 11 -12.24 7.65 12.22
N LEU A 12 -12.12 6.98 13.37
CA LEU A 12 -10.85 6.45 13.85
C LEU A 12 -10.23 5.50 12.83
N VAL A 13 -10.98 4.51 12.34
CA VAL A 13 -10.48 3.55 11.35
C VAL A 13 -10.07 4.25 10.05
N ALA A 14 -10.83 5.24 9.59
CA ALA A 14 -10.51 6.01 8.39
C ALA A 14 -9.23 6.86 8.57
N THR A 15 -9.06 7.52 9.71
CA THR A 15 -7.87 8.30 10.04
C THR A 15 -6.63 7.41 10.17
N PHE A 16 -6.74 6.27 10.85
CA PHE A 16 -5.65 5.29 10.91
C PHE A 16 -5.32 4.74 9.52
N GLY A 17 -6.31 4.50 8.65
CA GLY A 17 -6.06 4.11 7.26
C GLY A 17 -5.21 5.12 6.49
N GLY A 18 -5.56 6.41 6.59
CA GLY A 18 -4.77 7.49 5.97
C GLY A 18 -3.37 7.64 6.57
N LEU A 19 -3.26 7.48 7.90
CA LEU A 19 -1.98 7.53 8.61
C LEU A 19 -1.06 6.37 8.21
N LEU A 20 -1.59 5.15 8.11
CA LEU A 20 -0.85 3.96 7.68
C LEU A 20 -0.38 4.08 6.22
N PHE A 21 -1.24 4.59 5.32
CA PHE A 21 -0.85 4.85 3.94
C PHE A 21 0.30 5.87 3.84
N GLY A 22 0.24 6.94 4.65
CA GLY A 22 1.32 7.92 4.74
C GLY A 22 2.61 7.33 5.34
N TYR A 23 2.49 6.45 6.33
CA TYR A 23 3.62 5.74 6.92
C TYR A 23 4.35 4.86 5.90
N ASP A 24 3.62 4.04 5.14
CA ASP A 24 4.21 3.16 4.11
C ASP A 24 4.96 3.98 3.04
N THR A 25 4.34 5.06 2.57
CA THR A 25 4.95 5.98 1.60
C THR A 25 6.18 6.69 2.18
N GLY A 26 6.17 7.03 3.47
CA GLY A 26 7.29 7.66 4.17
C GLY A 26 8.48 6.71 4.35
N VAL A 27 8.21 5.48 4.80
CA VAL A 27 9.25 4.46 5.01
C VAL A 27 9.91 4.08 3.70
N ILE A 28 9.13 3.86 2.62
CA ILE A 28 9.71 3.51 1.33
C ILE A 28 10.57 4.66 0.80
N ASN A 29 10.11 5.90 0.83
CA ASN A 29 10.91 7.06 0.39
C ASN A 29 12.21 7.22 1.21
N GLY A 30 12.16 6.95 2.52
CA GLY A 30 13.34 6.96 3.38
C GLY A 30 14.34 5.85 3.04
N ALA A 31 13.86 4.64 2.79
CA ALA A 31 14.70 3.50 2.43
C ALA A 31 15.16 3.53 0.96
N PHE A 32 14.43 4.21 0.08
CA PHE A 32 14.65 4.20 -1.37
C PHE A 32 16.02 4.75 -1.74
N SER A 33 16.52 5.76 -1.04
CA SER A 33 17.87 6.29 -1.30
C SER A 33 18.97 5.26 -1.01
N SER A 34 18.80 4.44 0.03
CA SER A 34 19.71 3.33 0.31
C SER A 34 19.53 2.22 -0.73
N LEU A 35 18.29 1.90 -1.12
CA LEU A 35 17.99 0.89 -2.14
C LEU A 35 18.67 1.21 -3.47
N LYS A 36 18.66 2.48 -3.90
CA LYS A 36 19.39 2.96 -5.09
C LYS A 36 20.87 2.65 -5.06
N GLN A 37 21.51 2.84 -3.91
CA GLN A 37 22.95 2.60 -3.74
C GLN A 37 23.26 1.10 -3.73
N TYR A 38 22.47 0.30 -3.01
CA TYR A 38 22.68 -1.15 -2.91
C TYR A 38 22.40 -1.90 -4.22
N MET A 39 21.38 -1.49 -4.97
CA MET A 39 20.97 -2.16 -6.20
C MET A 39 21.41 -1.44 -7.48
N ALA A 40 22.25 -0.40 -7.37
CA ALA A 40 22.77 0.39 -8.49
C ALA A 40 21.70 0.84 -9.49
N LEU A 41 20.56 1.36 -8.99
CA LEU A 41 19.42 1.74 -9.84
C LEU A 41 19.82 2.87 -10.80
N THR A 42 19.53 2.67 -12.09
CA THR A 42 19.56 3.75 -13.08
C THR A 42 18.34 4.67 -12.90
N PRO A 43 18.40 5.94 -13.34
CA PRO A 43 17.25 6.86 -13.27
C PRO A 43 15.98 6.31 -13.93
N THR A 44 16.14 5.48 -14.97
CA THR A 44 15.03 4.82 -15.66
C THR A 44 14.35 3.77 -14.79
N THR A 45 15.11 2.91 -14.11
CA THR A 45 14.57 1.87 -13.21
C THR A 45 13.93 2.48 -11.96
N GLU A 46 14.52 3.54 -11.40
CA GLU A 46 13.92 4.30 -10.30
C GLU A 46 12.53 4.83 -10.66
N GLY A 47 12.42 5.50 -11.82
CA GLY A 47 11.15 6.06 -12.29
C GLY A 47 10.11 4.98 -12.55
N LEU A 48 10.55 3.80 -13.04
CA LEU A 48 9.70 2.64 -13.24
C LEU A 48 9.13 2.10 -11.92
N VAL A 49 9.98 1.90 -10.90
CA VAL A 49 9.54 1.42 -9.58
C VAL A 49 8.54 2.39 -8.94
N MET A 50 8.84 3.69 -8.95
CA MET A 50 7.96 4.71 -8.37
C MET A 50 6.65 4.86 -9.14
N SER A 51 6.69 4.80 -10.48
CA SER A 51 5.47 4.90 -11.30
C SER A 51 4.56 3.69 -11.15
N VAL A 52 5.10 2.47 -11.09
CA VAL A 52 4.30 1.26 -10.85
C VAL A 52 3.61 1.32 -9.49
N LEU A 53 4.30 1.82 -8.46
CA LEU A 53 3.72 1.99 -7.13
C LEU A 53 2.53 2.97 -7.14
N LEU A 54 2.70 4.13 -7.79
CA LEU A 54 1.66 5.16 -7.91
C LEU A 54 0.48 4.71 -8.78
N VAL A 55 0.76 4.05 -9.91
CA VAL A 55 -0.27 3.52 -10.80
C VAL A 55 -1.04 2.39 -10.10
N GLY A 56 -0.36 1.49 -9.40
CA GLY A 56 -0.97 0.44 -8.60
C GLY A 56 -1.90 1.01 -7.52
N ALA A 57 -1.45 2.05 -6.79
CA ALA A 57 -2.27 2.74 -5.80
C ALA A 57 -3.48 3.44 -6.44
N ALA A 58 -3.30 4.09 -7.59
CA ALA A 58 -4.38 4.75 -8.32
C ALA A 58 -5.45 3.75 -8.76
N LEU A 59 -5.05 2.66 -9.42
CA LEU A 59 -5.97 1.59 -9.83
C LEU A 59 -6.64 0.96 -8.60
N GLY A 60 -5.88 0.66 -7.55
CA GLY A 60 -6.40 0.14 -6.29
C GLY A 60 -7.45 1.05 -5.64
N SER A 61 -7.28 2.36 -5.70
CA SER A 61 -8.26 3.32 -5.17
C SER A 61 -9.57 3.35 -5.98
N VAL A 62 -9.47 3.28 -7.32
CA VAL A 62 -10.63 3.32 -8.22
C VAL A 62 -11.48 2.06 -8.10
N PHE A 63 -10.83 0.89 -8.11
CA PHE A 63 -11.54 -0.39 -8.06
C PHE A 63 -11.90 -0.79 -6.63
N GLY A 64 -11.04 -0.47 -5.66
CA GLY A 64 -11.13 -1.00 -4.31
C GLY A 64 -12.35 -0.54 -3.54
N GLY A 65 -12.85 0.67 -3.78
CA GLY A 65 -14.12 1.13 -3.18
C GLY A 65 -15.31 0.26 -3.60
N LYS A 66 -15.44 0.00 -4.91
CA LYS A 66 -16.53 -0.83 -5.45
C LYS A 66 -16.45 -2.28 -4.99
N PHE A 67 -15.24 -2.85 -4.95
CA PHE A 67 -15.05 -4.22 -4.46
C PHE A 67 -15.29 -4.34 -2.95
N ALA A 68 -14.93 -3.32 -2.16
CA ALA A 68 -15.20 -3.28 -0.72
C ALA A 68 -16.70 -3.28 -0.40
N ASP A 69 -17.49 -2.56 -1.20
CA ASP A 69 -18.94 -2.48 -1.02
C ASP A 69 -19.65 -3.77 -1.47
N TYR A 70 -19.17 -4.44 -2.53
CA TYR A 70 -19.76 -5.68 -3.05
C TYR A 70 -19.47 -6.91 -2.17
N PHE A 71 -18.21 -7.15 -1.78
CA PHE A 71 -17.81 -8.32 -0.98
C PHE A 71 -18.00 -8.15 0.53
N GLY A 72 -18.33 -6.93 0.95
CA GLY A 72 -18.40 -6.54 2.36
C GLY A 72 -17.06 -6.06 2.89
N ARG A 73 -17.07 -4.82 3.42
CA ARG A 73 -15.89 -4.02 3.80
C ARG A 73 -14.85 -4.77 4.65
N ARG A 74 -15.29 -5.60 5.61
CA ARG A 74 -14.38 -6.35 6.50
C ARG A 74 -13.63 -7.47 5.78
N LYS A 75 -14.30 -8.24 4.92
CA LYS A 75 -13.68 -9.35 4.18
C LYS A 75 -12.69 -8.81 3.15
N TYR A 76 -13.07 -7.73 2.48
CA TYR A 76 -12.22 -7.05 1.52
C TYR A 76 -10.93 -6.52 2.16
N LEU A 77 -11.02 -5.87 3.34
CA LEU A 77 -9.84 -5.40 4.06
C LEU A 77 -8.90 -6.54 4.46
N LEU A 78 -9.43 -7.66 4.95
CA LEU A 78 -8.64 -8.85 5.28
C LEU A 78 -7.93 -9.44 4.05
N PHE A 79 -8.63 -9.50 2.92
CA PHE A 79 -8.04 -9.96 1.66
C PHE A 79 -6.90 -9.03 1.22
N LEU A 80 -7.10 -7.70 1.27
CA LEU A 80 -6.06 -6.73 0.96
C LEU A 80 -4.84 -6.86 1.87
N SER A 81 -5.04 -7.07 3.17
CA SER A 81 -3.95 -7.33 4.11
C SER A 81 -3.16 -8.58 3.74
N PHE A 82 -3.83 -9.63 3.25
CA PHE A 82 -3.17 -10.86 2.81
C PHE A 82 -2.34 -10.65 1.54
N VAL A 83 -2.91 -9.96 0.55
CA VAL A 83 -2.20 -9.59 -0.69
C VAL A 83 -0.99 -8.71 -0.37
N PHE A 84 -1.15 -7.72 0.50
CA PHE A 84 -0.07 -6.86 0.96
C PHE A 84 1.05 -7.64 1.66
N LEU A 85 0.69 -8.56 2.55
CA LEU A 85 1.66 -9.39 3.26
C LEU A 85 2.48 -10.26 2.29
N ILE A 86 1.82 -10.90 1.31
CA ILE A 86 2.51 -11.70 0.29
C ILE A 86 3.41 -10.80 -0.55
N GLY A 87 2.94 -9.64 -0.99
CA GLY A 87 3.73 -8.67 -1.75
C GLY A 87 4.98 -8.23 -0.98
N ALA A 88 4.82 -7.86 0.30
CA ALA A 88 5.93 -7.47 1.16
C ALA A 88 6.95 -8.59 1.35
N LEU A 89 6.50 -9.84 1.51
CA LEU A 89 7.39 -11.00 1.59
C LEU A 89 8.15 -11.25 0.29
N LEU A 90 7.48 -11.13 -0.86
CA LEU A 90 8.12 -11.24 -2.17
C LEU A 90 9.15 -10.14 -2.38
N SER A 91 8.82 -8.88 -2.07
CA SER A 91 9.77 -7.77 -2.15
C SER A 91 10.95 -7.93 -1.18
N ALA A 92 10.74 -8.52 -0.01
CA ALA A 92 11.81 -8.81 0.94
C ALA A 92 12.71 -9.97 0.49
N ALA A 93 12.17 -10.93 -0.25
CA ALA A 93 12.90 -12.07 -0.79
C ALA A 93 13.50 -11.80 -2.18
N ALA A 94 13.19 -10.68 -2.81
CA ALA A 94 13.65 -10.33 -4.15
C ALA A 94 15.17 -10.07 -4.17
N PRO A 95 15.96 -10.87 -4.91
CA PRO A 95 17.40 -10.68 -5.02
C PRO A 95 17.78 -9.52 -5.95
N ASP A 96 16.92 -9.19 -6.92
CA ASP A 96 17.18 -8.21 -7.97
C ASP A 96 15.95 -7.34 -8.28
N ILE A 97 16.17 -6.13 -8.80
CA ILE A 97 15.11 -5.15 -9.14
C ILE A 97 14.09 -5.71 -10.14
N THR A 98 14.51 -6.60 -11.05
CA THR A 98 13.61 -7.21 -12.04
C THR A 98 12.61 -8.18 -11.42
N THR A 99 12.91 -8.67 -10.21
CA THR A 99 12.05 -9.57 -9.44
C THR A 99 11.31 -8.86 -8.29
N LEU A 100 11.54 -7.56 -8.14
CA LEU A 100 10.96 -6.68 -7.12
C LEU A 100 9.65 -6.07 -7.64
#